data_AF-A0A1V9XZY9-F1
#
_entry.id   AF-A0A1V9XZY9-F1
#
_cell.length_a   1.000
_cell.length_b   1.000
_cell.length_c   1.000
_cell.angle_alpha   90.00
_cell.angle_beta   90.00
_cell.angle_gamma   90.00
#
_symmetry.space_group_name_H-M   'P 1'
#
loop_
_entity.id
_entity.type
_entity.pdbx_description
1 polymer ?
#
loop_
_entity_poly.entity_id
_entity_poly.type
_entity_poly.pdbx_seq_one_letter_code
_entity_poly.pdbx_strand_id
1 'polypeptide(L)'
;MANLLDVPRPMGDGPMDFIGAEEVANVDSEGRCIAALYKISPERAEFKYNFNAMLEHQARNLVAKGCHVIFAGDMNISHKRIDNCDPCEEFDLAPERMWLSRLLDRSNDIYFVDAFRHFHPLEKEQYTCWNLQKFARVTNFGTRIDYIICDAALLKYFVSCEIHPEIMGSDHCPVSAVLDINAISAEKLSKKCTRFWPEFAGTQTSLKGFFVKPYGDQDNSYDLKGSQHSLNSSTAHEGEEAETLSKSSQRKVQLNASWKNILKGPPQAPPCSGHGETSVMRVVKKEGPNKGRKFFCCARPEGAANNKEARCKFFVWT
;
A
#
# COMPACT_ATOMS: atom_id res chain seq x y z
N MET A 1 24.35 17.72 -37.43
CA MET A 1 23.29 18.64 -36.97
C MET A 1 21.99 18.21 -37.63
N ALA A 2 21.11 17.59 -36.86
CA ALA A 2 19.73 17.30 -37.25
C ALA A 2 18.87 17.55 -36.01
N ASN A 3 18.00 18.57 -36.09
CA ASN A 3 17.04 18.93 -35.06
C ASN A 3 15.97 17.84 -34.97
N LEU A 4 15.75 17.30 -33.76
CA LEU A 4 14.73 16.29 -33.47
C LEU A 4 13.75 16.85 -32.43
N LEU A 5 13.13 17.99 -32.78
CA LEU A 5 12.03 18.59 -32.03
C LEU A 5 10.64 18.19 -32.56
N ASP A 6 10.54 17.27 -33.52
CA ASP A 6 9.25 16.81 -34.04
C ASP A 6 8.84 15.46 -33.43
N VAL A 7 8.29 15.52 -32.22
CA VAL A 7 7.31 14.52 -31.77
C VAL A 7 5.93 15.07 -32.14
N PRO A 8 5.05 14.32 -32.83
CA PRO A 8 3.75 14.83 -33.26
C PRO A 8 2.92 15.28 -32.05
N ARG A 9 2.38 16.51 -32.10
CA ARG A 9 1.32 16.94 -31.19
C ARG A 9 0.09 16.06 -31.42
N PRO A 10 -0.56 15.53 -30.37
CA PRO A 10 -1.82 14.81 -30.55
C PRO A 10 -2.86 15.78 -31.13
N MET A 11 -3.31 15.49 -32.35
CA MET A 11 -4.46 16.15 -32.96
C MET A 11 -5.72 15.63 -32.26
N GLY A 12 -6.35 16.50 -31.47
CA GLY A 12 -7.63 16.25 -30.82
C GLY A 12 -8.11 17.53 -30.15
N ASP A 13 -8.91 18.33 -30.88
CA ASP A 13 -9.57 19.55 -30.40
C ASP A 13 -10.77 19.23 -29.48
N GLY A 14 -10.53 18.44 -28.43
CA GLY A 14 -11.46 18.27 -27.32
C GLY A 14 -10.90 18.96 -26.07
N PRO A 15 -11.72 19.61 -25.24
CA PRO A 15 -11.24 20.14 -23.96
C PRO A 15 -10.85 18.95 -23.07
N MET A 16 -9.56 18.64 -23.02
CA MET A 16 -8.99 17.97 -21.87
C MET A 16 -9.15 18.94 -20.71
N ASP A 17 -9.83 18.53 -19.65
CA ASP A 17 -9.89 19.29 -18.41
C ASP A 17 -8.48 19.40 -17.83
N PHE A 18 -7.75 20.43 -18.27
CA PHE A 18 -6.45 20.79 -17.76
C PHE A 18 -6.64 21.27 -16.33
N ILE A 19 -6.06 20.55 -15.37
CA ILE A 19 -5.83 21.07 -14.02
C ILE A 19 -5.04 22.37 -14.20
N GLY A 20 -5.69 23.50 -13.88
CA GLY A 20 -5.16 24.82 -14.15
C GLY A 20 -3.84 25.06 -13.43
N ALA A 21 -2.96 25.86 -14.03
CA ALA A 21 -1.65 26.20 -13.47
C ALA A 21 -1.72 26.78 -12.04
N GLU A 22 -2.84 27.44 -11.68
CA GLU A 22 -3.11 27.94 -10.33
C GLU A 22 -3.50 26.84 -9.33
N GLU A 23 -4.14 25.76 -9.77
CA GLU A 23 -4.48 24.61 -8.92
C GLU A 23 -3.25 23.77 -8.58
N VAL A 24 -2.24 23.79 -9.46
CA VAL A 24 -0.92 23.18 -9.24
C VAL A 24 -0.04 24.05 -8.30
N ALA A 25 -0.23 25.37 -8.31
CA ALA A 25 0.49 26.33 -7.48
C ALA A 25 -0.04 26.44 -6.04
N ASN A 26 -1.35 26.21 -5.81
CA ASN A 26 -1.96 26.27 -4.48
C ASN A 26 -1.73 25.03 -3.58
N VAL A 27 -0.77 24.17 -3.95
CA VAL A 27 -0.40 22.93 -3.23
C VAL A 27 0.97 23.06 -2.54
N ASP A 28 1.48 24.29 -2.39
CA ASP A 28 2.90 24.51 -2.03
C ASP A 28 3.15 25.04 -0.62
N SER A 29 3.61 24.15 0.26
CA SER A 29 4.52 24.48 1.39
C SER A 29 5.33 23.31 2.00
N GLU A 30 5.26 22.06 1.49
CA GLU A 30 5.58 20.88 2.33
C GLU A 30 6.66 19.89 1.82
N GLY A 31 7.49 20.22 0.82
CA GLY A 31 8.53 19.28 0.34
C GLY A 31 7.93 18.03 -0.33
N ARG A 32 7.90 17.99 -1.66
CA ARG A 32 7.07 17.01 -2.38
C ARG A 32 7.77 15.65 -2.52
N CYS A 33 7.08 14.59 -2.08
CA CYS A 33 7.22 13.23 -2.59
C CYS A 33 6.19 13.03 -3.70
N ILE A 34 6.63 12.69 -4.92
CA ILE A 34 5.73 12.35 -6.03
C ILE A 34 5.62 10.83 -6.10
N ALA A 35 4.47 10.28 -5.70
CA ALA A 35 4.23 8.86 -5.76
C ALA A 35 3.60 8.45 -7.10
N ALA A 36 4.20 7.47 -7.78
CA ALA A 36 3.64 6.85 -8.98
C ALA A 36 3.15 5.43 -8.61
N LEU A 37 1.92 5.10 -8.99
CA LEU A 37 1.35 3.76 -8.88
C LEU A 37 0.57 3.48 -10.16
N TYR A 38 0.98 2.49 -10.96
CA TYR A 38 0.16 2.08 -12.10
C TYR A 38 0.37 0.63 -12.57
N LYS A 39 -0.73 -0.12 -12.73
CA LYS A 39 -0.76 -1.44 -13.39
C LYS A 39 -1.31 -1.33 -14.82
N ILE A 40 -0.55 -1.78 -15.82
CA ILE A 40 -0.77 -1.47 -17.24
C ILE A 40 -1.26 -2.69 -18.03
N SER A 41 -2.21 -2.46 -18.95
CA SER A 41 -2.54 -3.34 -20.08
C SER A 41 -2.02 -2.73 -21.39
N PRO A 42 -1.84 -3.51 -22.48
CA PRO A 42 -1.28 -3.01 -23.75
C PRO A 42 -2.02 -1.80 -24.35
N GLU A 43 -3.34 -1.74 -24.17
CA GLU A 43 -4.21 -0.61 -24.58
C GLU A 43 -3.91 0.69 -23.82
N ARG A 44 -3.08 0.64 -22.79
CA ARG A 44 -2.71 1.75 -21.91
C ARG A 44 -1.23 2.14 -22.03
N ALA A 45 -0.51 1.60 -23.01
CA ALA A 45 0.90 1.92 -23.22
C ALA A 45 1.11 3.41 -23.53
N GLU A 46 0.28 4.00 -24.38
CA GLU A 46 0.34 5.44 -24.69
C GLU A 46 0.08 6.28 -23.43
N PHE A 47 -0.91 5.89 -22.62
CA PHE A 47 -1.17 6.54 -21.33
C PHE A 47 0.07 6.49 -20.42
N LYS A 48 0.76 5.35 -20.33
CA LYS A 48 2.02 5.23 -19.57
C LYS A 48 3.07 6.22 -20.06
N TYR A 49 3.28 6.30 -21.37
CA TYR A 49 4.31 7.16 -21.93
C TYR A 49 4.00 8.63 -21.66
N ASN A 50 2.75 9.04 -21.85
CA ASN A 50 2.30 10.40 -21.55
C ASN A 50 2.40 10.71 -20.04
N PHE A 51 2.03 9.75 -19.19
CA PHE A 51 2.17 9.88 -17.74
C PHE A 51 3.63 10.07 -17.33
N ASN A 52 4.54 9.22 -17.82
CA ASN A 52 5.97 9.29 -17.55
C ASN A 52 6.58 10.61 -18.03
N ALA A 53 6.20 11.08 -19.21
CA ALA A 53 6.66 12.36 -19.76
C ALA A 53 6.16 13.55 -18.91
N MET A 54 4.88 13.54 -18.51
CA MET A 54 4.32 14.58 -17.65
C MET A 54 4.96 14.58 -16.26
N LEU A 55 5.17 13.39 -15.68
CA LEU A 55 5.83 13.20 -14.39
C LEU A 55 7.26 13.76 -14.40
N GLU A 56 8.04 13.41 -15.43
CA GLU A 56 9.40 13.93 -15.62
C GLU A 56 9.40 15.45 -15.78
N HIS A 57 8.50 16.00 -16.60
CA HIS A 57 8.41 17.44 -16.82
C HIS A 57 8.08 18.20 -15.53
N GLN A 58 7.09 17.73 -14.76
CA GLN A 58 6.72 18.32 -13.47
C GLN A 58 7.89 18.28 -12.48
N ALA A 59 8.59 17.15 -12.37
CA ALA A 59 9.73 17.01 -11.47
C ALA A 59 10.88 17.95 -11.84
N ARG A 60 11.25 18.03 -13.13
CA ARG A 60 12.30 18.95 -13.60
C ARG A 60 11.93 20.41 -13.34
N ASN A 61 10.67 20.79 -13.57
CA ASN A 61 10.20 22.15 -13.29
C ASN A 61 10.27 22.50 -11.79
N LEU A 62 9.97 21.54 -10.91
CA LEU A 62 10.10 21.74 -9.46
C LEU A 62 11.56 21.90 -9.05
N VAL A 63 12.46 21.07 -9.58
CA VAL A 63 13.91 21.19 -9.32
C VAL A 63 14.46 22.51 -9.83
N ALA A 64 14.05 22.96 -11.03
CA ALA A 64 14.45 24.25 -11.59
C ALA A 64 13.97 25.45 -10.74
N LYS A 65 12.87 25.29 -9.99
CA LYS A 65 12.37 26.30 -9.03
C LYS A 65 13.08 26.26 -7.66
N GLY A 66 14.07 25.39 -7.49
CA GLY A 66 14.82 25.24 -6.25
C GLY A 66 14.18 24.28 -5.23
N CYS A 67 13.18 23.49 -5.64
CA CYS A 67 12.63 22.43 -4.80
C CYS A 67 13.44 21.13 -4.96
N HIS A 68 13.45 20.29 -3.95
CA HIS A 68 13.92 18.91 -4.07
C HIS A 68 12.75 17.97 -4.37
N VAL A 69 13.02 16.91 -5.13
CA VAL A 69 12.00 15.95 -5.60
C VAL A 69 12.46 14.53 -5.31
N ILE A 70 11.55 13.76 -4.71
CA ILE A 70 11.66 12.31 -4.59
C ILE A 70 10.50 11.68 -5.36
N PHE A 71 10.80 10.76 -6.27
CA PHE A 71 9.85 9.78 -6.75
C PHE A 71 9.87 8.55 -5.85
N ALA A 72 8.72 8.12 -5.35
CA ALA A 72 8.62 6.92 -4.53
C ALA A 72 7.44 6.05 -4.95
N GLY A 73 7.69 4.77 -5.24
CA GLY A 73 6.62 3.80 -5.53
C GLY A 73 6.88 2.95 -6.78
N ASP A 74 5.79 2.32 -7.24
CA ASP A 74 5.79 1.37 -8.35
C ASP A 74 5.84 2.11 -9.70
N MET A 75 7.02 2.13 -10.29
CA MET A 75 7.24 2.67 -11.64
C MET A 75 6.81 1.69 -12.73
N ASN A 76 6.55 0.42 -12.36
CA ASN A 76 6.22 -0.66 -13.27
C ASN A 76 7.23 -0.77 -14.43
N ILE A 77 8.51 -0.58 -14.11
CA ILE A 77 9.66 -0.61 -15.01
C ILE A 77 10.79 -1.25 -14.21
N SER A 78 11.35 -2.37 -14.67
CA SER A 78 12.66 -2.81 -14.20
C SER A 78 13.72 -1.98 -14.94
N HIS A 79 14.76 -1.46 -14.31
CA HIS A 79 15.73 -0.58 -15.00
C HIS A 79 16.81 -1.36 -15.74
N LYS A 80 17.60 -2.16 -15.01
CA LYS A 80 18.73 -2.92 -15.57
C LYS A 80 18.45 -4.42 -15.54
N ARG A 81 19.23 -5.21 -16.28
CA ARG A 81 19.06 -6.68 -16.32
C ARG A 81 19.20 -7.31 -14.93
N ILE A 82 20.04 -6.75 -14.06
CA ILE A 82 20.19 -7.17 -12.65
C ILE A 82 18.91 -6.97 -11.81
N ASP A 83 17.97 -6.16 -12.28
CA ASP A 83 16.69 -5.86 -11.64
C ASP A 83 15.56 -6.78 -12.12
N ASN A 84 15.89 -7.84 -12.88
CA ASN A 84 14.93 -8.80 -13.41
C ASN A 84 15.53 -10.21 -13.37
N CYS A 85 14.75 -11.17 -12.86
CA CYS A 85 15.21 -12.55 -12.74
C CYS A 85 15.45 -13.26 -14.08
N ASP A 86 14.74 -12.88 -15.15
CA ASP A 86 14.81 -13.52 -16.47
C ASP A 86 14.55 -12.49 -17.58
N PRO A 87 15.51 -11.58 -17.86
CA PRO A 87 15.35 -10.54 -18.87
C PRO A 87 15.42 -11.13 -20.28
N CYS A 88 14.43 -10.84 -21.13
CA CYS A 88 14.43 -11.25 -22.54
C CYS A 88 15.56 -10.58 -23.36
N GLU A 89 15.73 -10.99 -24.62
CA GLU A 89 16.79 -10.44 -25.48
C GLU A 89 16.59 -8.95 -25.73
N GLU A 90 15.38 -8.52 -26.07
CA GLU A 90 15.00 -7.13 -26.38
C GLU A 90 14.75 -6.26 -25.14
N PHE A 91 15.10 -6.77 -23.95
CA PHE A 91 14.83 -6.13 -22.67
C PHE A 91 15.25 -4.66 -22.63
N ASP A 92 16.45 -4.34 -23.15
CA ASP A 92 17.02 -2.99 -23.13
C ASP A 92 16.32 -2.01 -24.10
N LEU A 93 15.57 -2.52 -25.07
CA LEU A 93 14.92 -1.73 -26.13
C LEU A 93 13.50 -1.25 -25.76
N ALA A 94 12.99 -1.67 -24.60
CA ALA A 94 11.65 -1.29 -24.14
C ALA A 94 11.56 0.25 -23.93
N PRO A 95 10.58 0.96 -24.54
CA PRO A 95 10.49 2.43 -24.47
C PRO A 95 10.44 2.99 -23.05
N GLU A 96 9.76 2.31 -22.13
CA GLU A 96 9.66 2.70 -20.73
C GLU A 96 11.00 2.60 -19.99
N ARG A 97 11.86 1.65 -20.38
CA ARG A 97 13.21 1.49 -19.81
C ARG A 97 14.17 2.51 -20.40
N MET A 98 14.03 2.83 -21.69
CA MET A 98 14.75 3.94 -22.30
C MET A 98 14.40 5.27 -21.63
N TRP A 99 13.13 5.48 -21.29
CA TRP A 99 12.70 6.65 -20.50
C TRP A 99 13.39 6.68 -19.13
N LEU A 100 13.34 5.60 -18.35
CA LEU A 100 13.98 5.57 -17.04
C LEU A 100 15.50 5.77 -17.14
N SER A 101 16.13 5.24 -18.19
CA SER A 101 17.56 5.46 -18.46
C SER A 101 17.88 6.92 -18.75
N ARG A 102 17.02 7.63 -19.50
CA ARG A 102 17.17 9.07 -19.73
C ARG A 102 16.95 9.89 -18.47
N LEU A 103 15.95 9.55 -17.66
CA LEU A 103 15.67 10.22 -16.38
C LEU A 103 16.88 10.17 -15.43
N LEU A 104 17.58 9.03 -15.41
CA LEU A 104 18.74 8.76 -14.57
C LEU A 104 20.09 9.11 -15.21
N ASP A 105 20.09 9.69 -16.42
CA ASP A 105 21.32 10.05 -17.13
C ASP A 105 21.98 11.27 -16.49
N ARG A 106 23.24 11.08 -16.04
CA ARG A 106 24.04 12.10 -15.36
C ARG A 106 24.53 13.21 -16.30
N SER A 107 24.41 13.05 -17.62
CA SER A 107 24.74 14.13 -18.56
C SER A 107 23.65 15.19 -18.67
N ASN A 108 22.45 14.97 -18.10
CA ASN A 108 21.41 15.98 -18.07
C ASN A 108 21.78 17.13 -17.12
N ASP A 109 21.27 18.32 -17.41
CA ASP A 109 21.35 19.52 -16.56
C ASP A 109 20.72 19.29 -15.17
N ILE A 110 19.54 18.67 -15.17
CA ILE A 110 18.86 18.14 -14.00
C ILE A 110 18.83 16.63 -14.19
N TYR A 111 19.39 15.88 -13.26
CA TYR A 111 19.34 14.43 -13.31
C TYR A 111 18.89 13.86 -11.97
N PHE A 112 18.36 12.65 -12.05
CA PHE A 112 17.85 11.91 -10.91
C PHE A 112 18.71 10.68 -10.62
N VAL A 113 18.61 10.16 -9.41
CA VAL A 113 19.41 9.05 -8.92
C VAL A 113 18.50 8.01 -8.28
N ASP A 114 18.61 6.76 -8.75
CA ASP A 114 18.04 5.59 -8.08
C ASP A 114 18.81 5.36 -6.77
N ALA A 115 18.17 5.67 -5.63
CA ALA A 115 18.81 5.62 -4.34
C ALA A 115 19.25 4.20 -3.98
N PHE A 116 18.44 3.18 -4.29
CA PHE A 116 18.80 1.80 -4.00
C PHE A 116 20.08 1.39 -4.74
N ARG A 117 20.18 1.70 -6.04
CA ARG A 117 21.39 1.39 -6.81
C ARG A 117 22.58 2.31 -6.52
N HIS A 118 22.36 3.43 -5.84
CA HIS A 118 23.46 4.22 -5.27
C HIS A 118 24.14 3.50 -4.11
N PHE A 119 23.35 2.96 -3.16
CA PHE A 119 23.89 2.24 -1.99
C PHE A 119 24.26 0.78 -2.30
N HIS A 120 23.54 0.12 -3.22
CA HIS A 120 23.66 -1.30 -3.55
C HIS A 120 23.89 -1.52 -5.06
N PRO A 121 24.99 -1.01 -5.64
CA PRO A 121 25.17 -0.95 -7.10
C PRO A 121 25.29 -2.31 -7.78
N LEU A 122 25.79 -3.33 -7.06
CA LEU A 122 26.13 -4.65 -7.62
C LEU A 122 25.33 -5.80 -7.00
N GLU A 123 24.45 -5.52 -6.04
CA GLU A 123 23.68 -6.55 -5.38
C GLU A 123 22.66 -7.18 -6.33
N LYS A 124 22.75 -8.50 -6.47
CA LYS A 124 21.86 -9.30 -7.32
C LYS A 124 20.68 -9.79 -6.51
N GLU A 125 19.63 -10.22 -7.22
CA GLU A 125 18.46 -10.88 -6.62
C GLU A 125 17.65 -9.99 -5.66
N GLN A 126 17.79 -8.68 -5.83
CA GLN A 126 17.13 -7.63 -5.08
C GLN A 126 15.85 -7.22 -5.82
N TYR A 127 14.74 -7.90 -5.55
CA TYR A 127 13.45 -7.71 -6.22
C TYR A 127 12.40 -7.15 -5.26
N THR A 128 11.38 -6.51 -5.81
CA THR A 128 10.30 -5.88 -5.03
C THR A 128 8.92 -6.43 -5.37
N CYS A 129 8.76 -7.11 -6.50
CA CYS A 129 7.47 -7.67 -6.95
C CYS A 129 7.62 -9.13 -7.40
N TRP A 130 6.67 -9.97 -6.99
CA TRP A 130 6.62 -11.39 -7.35
C TRP A 130 5.21 -11.84 -7.69
N ASN A 131 5.08 -12.65 -8.75
CA ASN A 131 3.79 -13.18 -9.16
C ASN A 131 3.22 -14.17 -8.11
N LEU A 132 2.07 -13.84 -7.53
CA LEU A 132 1.39 -14.65 -6.51
C LEU A 132 0.90 -16.00 -7.03
N GLN A 133 0.35 -16.05 -8.25
CA GLN A 133 -0.22 -17.27 -8.82
C GLN A 133 0.85 -18.34 -9.04
N LYS A 134 2.08 -17.92 -9.33
CA LYS A 134 3.24 -18.80 -9.53
C LYS A 134 4.01 -19.09 -8.23
N PHE A 135 3.58 -18.55 -7.08
CA PHE A 135 4.35 -18.59 -5.83
C PHE A 135 5.81 -18.11 -5.99
N ALA A 136 6.01 -17.13 -6.89
CA ALA A 136 7.33 -16.78 -7.40
C ALA A 136 8.25 -16.18 -6.32
N ARG A 137 7.69 -15.65 -5.24
CA ARG A 137 8.42 -15.14 -4.08
C ARG A 137 9.26 -16.21 -3.37
N VAL A 138 8.79 -17.46 -3.35
CA VAL A 138 9.50 -18.57 -2.69
C VAL A 138 10.80 -18.93 -3.42
N THR A 139 10.81 -18.83 -4.74
CA THR A 139 11.98 -19.11 -5.59
C THR A 139 12.76 -17.85 -5.93
N ASN A 140 12.41 -16.72 -5.31
CA ASN A 140 12.89 -15.38 -5.65
C ASN A 140 12.83 -15.03 -7.15
N PHE A 141 11.82 -15.53 -7.87
CA PHE A 141 11.61 -15.21 -9.28
C PHE A 141 10.83 -13.90 -9.39
N GLY A 142 11.54 -12.76 -9.33
CA GLY A 142 10.93 -11.44 -9.21
C GLY A 142 11.53 -10.38 -10.12
N THR A 143 11.01 -9.17 -9.97
CA THR A 143 11.53 -7.95 -10.60
C THR A 143 11.59 -6.81 -9.57
N ARG A 144 12.54 -5.91 -9.74
CA ARG A 144 12.57 -4.64 -8.99
C ARG A 144 11.88 -3.56 -9.80
N ILE A 145 10.72 -3.13 -9.34
CA ILE A 145 9.88 -2.12 -10.00
C ILE A 145 9.42 -1.00 -9.07
N ASP A 146 9.69 -1.14 -7.76
CA ASP A 146 9.45 -0.13 -6.75
C ASP A 146 10.75 0.62 -6.46
N TYR A 147 10.70 1.94 -6.52
CA TYR A 147 11.88 2.78 -6.43
C TYR A 147 11.73 3.89 -5.40
N ILE A 148 12.88 4.35 -4.90
CA ILE A 148 13.07 5.69 -4.35
C ILE A 148 14.12 6.36 -5.23
N ILE A 149 13.69 7.34 -6.02
CA ILE A 149 14.54 8.10 -6.94
C ILE A 149 14.53 9.56 -6.48
N CYS A 150 15.69 10.18 -6.28
CA CYS A 150 15.76 11.58 -5.87
C CYS A 150 16.49 12.45 -6.90
N ASP A 151 16.28 13.75 -6.89
CA ASP A 151 17.18 14.67 -7.59
C ASP A 151 18.61 14.55 -7.04
N ALA A 152 19.60 14.77 -7.88
CA ALA A 152 21.00 14.55 -7.53
C ALA A 152 21.49 15.39 -6.34
N ALA A 153 20.94 16.60 -6.15
CA ALA A 153 21.37 17.49 -5.08
C ALA A 153 20.84 17.04 -3.71
N LEU A 154 19.70 16.36 -3.66
CA LEU A 154 19.13 15.78 -2.44
C LEU A 154 19.87 14.52 -1.97
N LEU A 155 20.53 13.80 -2.88
CA LEU A 155 21.17 12.51 -2.59
C LEU A 155 22.14 12.55 -1.41
N LYS A 156 22.85 13.67 -1.20
CA LYS A 156 23.81 13.84 -0.11
C LYS A 156 23.20 13.72 1.30
N TYR A 157 21.88 13.82 1.41
CA TYR A 157 21.16 13.65 2.68
C TYR A 157 20.67 12.21 2.89
N PHE A 158 20.76 11.34 1.89
CA PHE A 158 20.39 9.94 2.05
C PHE A 158 21.46 9.22 2.86
N VAL A 159 21.03 8.46 3.87
CA VAL A 159 21.87 7.64 4.74
C VAL A 159 21.84 6.17 4.29
N SER A 160 20.66 5.67 3.90
CA SER A 160 20.48 4.32 3.39
C SER A 160 19.24 4.20 2.51
N CYS A 161 19.15 3.13 1.72
CA CYS A 161 17.98 2.78 0.94
C CYS A 161 17.87 1.24 0.83
N GLU A 162 16.83 0.66 1.44
CA GLU A 162 16.70 -0.78 1.67
C GLU A 162 15.42 -1.35 1.02
N ILE A 163 15.46 -2.64 0.70
CA ILE A 163 14.32 -3.45 0.26
C ILE A 163 13.99 -4.43 1.38
N HIS A 164 12.69 -4.61 1.68
CA HIS A 164 12.21 -5.43 2.81
C HIS A 164 11.46 -6.69 2.34
N PRO A 165 12.15 -7.66 1.70
CA PRO A 165 11.50 -8.84 1.08
C PRO A 165 10.84 -9.77 2.08
N GLU A 166 11.10 -9.63 3.38
CA GLU A 166 10.45 -10.37 4.47
C GLU A 166 9.05 -9.84 4.83
N ILE A 167 8.71 -8.60 4.46
CA ILE A 167 7.40 -8.01 4.76
C ILE A 167 6.37 -8.52 3.75
N MET A 168 5.47 -9.39 4.21
CA MET A 168 4.43 -10.03 3.41
C MET A 168 3.10 -9.24 3.45
N GLY A 169 2.16 -9.61 2.58
CA GLY A 169 0.79 -9.07 2.55
C GLY A 169 0.38 -8.48 1.20
N SER A 170 1.36 -8.22 0.33
CA SER A 170 1.21 -7.79 -1.06
C SER A 170 2.03 -8.70 -1.98
N ASP A 171 1.75 -8.66 -3.29
CA ASP A 171 2.67 -9.15 -4.34
C ASP A 171 3.95 -8.32 -4.43
N HIS A 172 3.96 -7.14 -3.81
CA HIS A 172 5.13 -6.31 -3.60
C HIS A 172 5.69 -6.42 -2.18
N CYS A 173 6.93 -5.97 -1.99
CA CYS A 173 7.49 -5.66 -0.68
C CYS A 173 7.81 -4.15 -0.57
N PRO A 174 7.85 -3.59 0.65
CA PRO A 174 8.24 -2.19 0.84
C PRO A 174 9.69 -1.92 0.44
N VAL A 175 9.92 -0.68 0.01
CA VAL A 175 11.25 -0.06 -0.09
C VAL A 175 11.28 1.14 0.86
N SER A 176 12.42 1.40 1.48
CA SER A 176 12.57 2.53 2.41
C SER A 176 13.88 3.25 2.22
N ALA A 177 13.90 4.56 2.45
CA ALA A 177 15.13 5.32 2.56
C ALA A 177 15.17 6.08 3.89
N VAL A 178 16.36 6.23 4.45
CA VAL A 178 16.61 7.08 5.62
C VAL A 178 17.31 8.34 5.13
N LEU A 179 16.77 9.50 5.49
CA LEU A 179 17.35 10.80 5.16
C LEU A 179 17.74 11.52 6.44
N ASP A 180 18.93 12.10 6.48
CA ASP A 180 19.39 13.01 7.52
C ASP A 180 18.96 14.45 7.16
N ILE A 181 17.70 14.75 7.45
CA ILE A 181 17.09 16.06 7.21
C ILE A 181 16.24 16.48 8.41
N ASN A 182 16.19 17.79 8.66
CA ASN A 182 15.27 18.35 9.64
C ASN A 182 13.89 18.58 9.00
N ALA A 183 12.95 17.68 9.25
CA ALA A 183 11.59 17.82 8.77
C ALA A 183 10.81 18.84 9.63
N ILE A 184 10.35 19.92 9.00
CA ILE A 184 9.51 20.92 9.64
C ILE A 184 8.04 20.55 9.40
N SER A 185 7.28 20.34 10.48
CA SER A 185 5.85 20.05 10.39
C SER A 185 5.05 21.30 10.05
N ALA A 186 4.10 21.18 9.13
CA ALA A 186 3.14 22.26 8.88
C ALA A 186 2.23 22.49 10.10
N GLU A 187 1.90 23.75 10.38
CA GLU A 187 1.01 24.11 11.49
C GLU A 187 -0.42 23.61 11.31
N LYS A 188 -0.85 23.46 10.04
CA LYS A 188 -2.19 23.03 9.66
C LYS A 188 -2.09 21.89 8.66
N LEU A 189 -2.96 20.91 8.82
CA LEU A 189 -3.10 19.83 7.84
C LEU A 189 -3.64 20.39 6.52
N SER A 190 -3.11 19.87 5.41
CA SER A 190 -3.67 20.12 4.08
C SER A 190 -5.17 19.78 4.02
N LYS A 191 -5.95 20.60 3.30
CA LYS A 191 -7.38 20.34 3.05
C LYS A 191 -7.63 19.00 2.34
N LYS A 192 -6.61 18.45 1.68
CA LYS A 192 -6.66 17.13 1.02
C LYS A 192 -6.52 15.96 2.00
N CYS A 193 -6.18 16.21 3.27
CA CYS A 193 -6.08 15.19 4.29
C CYS A 193 -7.41 14.45 4.45
N THR A 194 -7.38 13.12 4.45
CA THR A 194 -8.57 12.26 4.58
C THR A 194 -9.38 12.57 5.84
N ARG A 195 -8.75 13.10 6.90
CA ARG A 195 -9.44 13.58 8.11
C ARG A 195 -10.59 14.54 7.82
N PHE A 196 -10.52 15.32 6.75
CA PHE A 196 -11.54 16.31 6.38
C PHE A 196 -12.59 15.77 5.40
N TRP A 197 -12.54 14.49 5.01
CA TRP A 197 -13.53 13.93 4.11
C TRP A 197 -14.89 13.80 4.82
N PRO A 198 -16.02 14.21 4.17
CA PRO A 198 -17.34 14.21 4.80
C PRO A 198 -17.75 12.85 5.39
N GLU A 199 -17.41 11.76 4.70
CA GLU A 199 -17.67 10.37 5.14
C GLU A 199 -17.04 10.02 6.50
N PHE A 200 -15.98 10.74 6.92
CA PHE A 200 -15.28 10.53 8.19
C PHE A 200 -15.61 11.60 9.23
N ALA A 201 -16.51 12.53 8.94
CA ALA A 201 -16.90 13.61 9.86
C ALA A 201 -17.75 13.10 11.06
N GLY A 202 -18.26 11.87 11.00
CA GLY A 202 -19.09 11.29 12.06
C GLY A 202 -18.29 10.80 13.28
N THR A 203 -18.86 11.00 14.47
CA THR A 203 -18.43 10.27 15.68
C THR A 203 -18.82 8.80 15.56
N GLN A 204 -17.89 7.89 15.90
CA GLN A 204 -18.09 6.45 15.95
C GLN A 204 -19.49 6.07 16.48
N THR A 205 -20.38 5.60 15.60
CA THR A 205 -21.66 5.05 16.02
C THR A 205 -21.39 3.73 16.75
N SER A 206 -21.99 3.56 17.92
CA SER A 206 -21.78 2.38 18.76
C SER A 206 -22.00 1.10 17.94
N LEU A 207 -21.05 0.16 18.00
CA LEU A 207 -21.10 -1.13 17.29
C LEU A 207 -22.34 -1.98 17.60
N LYS A 208 -23.16 -1.60 18.61
CA LYS A 208 -24.43 -2.25 18.95
C LYS A 208 -25.37 -2.47 17.76
N GLY A 209 -25.33 -1.63 16.73
CA GLY A 209 -26.13 -1.83 15.51
C GLY A 209 -25.61 -2.91 14.55
N PHE A 210 -24.34 -3.32 14.69
CA PHE A 210 -23.71 -4.36 13.86
C PHE A 210 -23.82 -5.76 14.47
N PHE A 211 -24.14 -5.86 15.76
CA PHE A 211 -24.41 -7.14 16.40
C PHE A 211 -25.88 -7.48 16.18
N VAL A 212 -26.15 -8.50 15.35
CA VAL A 212 -27.47 -9.11 15.21
C VAL A 212 -27.91 -9.58 16.59
N LYS A 213 -29.05 -9.08 17.10
CA LYS A 213 -29.67 -9.66 18.30
C LYS A 213 -29.90 -11.15 18.03
N PRO A 214 -29.46 -12.07 18.91
CA PRO A 214 -29.71 -13.49 18.72
C PRO A 214 -31.23 -13.72 18.55
N TYR A 215 -31.58 -14.51 17.55
CA TYR A 215 -32.96 -14.87 17.23
C TYR A 215 -33.57 -15.60 18.44
N GLY A 216 -34.48 -14.93 19.14
CA GLY A 216 -35.11 -15.47 20.34
C GLY A 216 -35.74 -14.41 21.24
N ASP A 217 -36.81 -13.79 20.75
CA ASP A 217 -38.06 -13.72 21.52
C ASP A 217 -39.15 -13.22 20.57
N GLN A 218 -40.13 -14.08 20.31
CA GLN A 218 -41.38 -13.66 19.70
C GLN A 218 -42.14 -12.89 20.77
N ASP A 219 -42.41 -11.61 20.52
CA ASP A 219 -43.56 -10.98 21.13
C ASP A 219 -44.43 -10.35 20.04
N ASN A 220 -45.60 -10.96 19.86
CA ASN A 220 -46.62 -10.54 18.93
C ASN A 220 -47.31 -9.29 19.48
N SER A 221 -47.03 -8.12 18.90
CA SER A 221 -48.07 -7.11 18.79
C SER A 221 -47.96 -6.42 17.44
N TYR A 222 -48.88 -6.81 16.56
CA TYR A 222 -49.26 -6.06 15.38
C TYR A 222 -49.67 -4.65 15.82
N ASP A 223 -49.09 -3.61 15.23
CA ASP A 223 -49.89 -2.47 14.83
C ASP A 223 -49.28 -1.72 13.65
N LEU A 224 -50.07 -1.70 12.59
CA LEU A 224 -49.86 -0.98 11.35
C LEU A 224 -50.20 0.49 11.59
N LYS A 225 -49.25 1.38 11.29
CA LYS A 225 -49.55 2.68 10.68
C LYS A 225 -48.26 3.29 10.11
N GLY A 226 -48.12 3.16 8.79
CA GLY A 226 -47.33 4.09 8.03
C GLY A 226 -48.10 5.41 7.86
N SER A 227 -47.41 6.53 7.97
CA SER A 227 -47.47 7.61 6.98
C SER A 227 -46.41 8.66 7.32
N GLN A 228 -45.52 8.88 6.34
CA GLN A 228 -45.03 10.17 5.85
C GLN A 228 -44.78 11.31 6.86
N HIS A 229 -43.57 11.92 6.86
CA HIS A 229 -43.22 13.00 5.93
C HIS A 229 -41.84 13.61 6.27
N SER A 230 -41.19 14.04 5.19
CA SER A 230 -40.04 14.91 5.02
C SER A 230 -39.84 16.11 5.97
N LEU A 231 -38.56 16.49 6.09
CA LEU A 231 -37.98 17.86 6.08
C LEU A 231 -38.40 18.86 7.17
N ASN A 232 -37.45 19.29 8.03
CA ASN A 232 -36.71 20.56 7.85
C ASN A 232 -35.84 20.95 9.07
N SER A 233 -34.61 21.38 8.73
CA SER A 233 -33.91 22.61 9.12
C SER A 233 -34.24 23.36 10.44
N SER A 234 -33.14 23.63 11.17
CA SER A 234 -32.78 24.87 11.92
C SER A 234 -33.58 25.29 13.14
N THR A 235 -32.93 25.43 14.31
CA THR A 235 -32.43 26.71 14.88
C THR A 235 -31.79 26.49 16.26
N ALA A 236 -30.90 27.41 16.63
CA ALA A 236 -30.03 27.37 17.80
C ALA A 236 -30.75 27.70 19.12
N HIS A 237 -30.19 27.26 20.26
CA HIS A 237 -30.10 28.07 21.48
C HIS A 237 -29.00 27.53 22.42
N GLU A 238 -28.30 28.49 23.04
CA GLU A 238 -27.18 28.36 23.97
C GLU A 238 -27.61 27.94 25.39
N GLY A 239 -26.70 27.30 26.14
CA GLY A 239 -26.69 27.29 27.61
C GLY A 239 -26.51 25.92 28.28
N GLU A 240 -25.57 25.86 29.23
CA GLU A 240 -25.37 24.85 30.31
C GLU A 240 -24.18 23.87 30.17
N GLU A 241 -22.97 24.42 30.28
CA GLU A 241 -21.77 23.72 30.78
C GLU A 241 -21.67 23.90 32.32
N ALA A 242 -21.94 22.87 33.12
CA ALA A 242 -21.35 22.71 34.49
C ALA A 242 -21.73 21.41 35.24
N GLU A 243 -22.01 20.25 34.59
CA GLU A 243 -22.37 19.04 35.37
C GLU A 243 -21.80 17.69 34.85
N THR A 244 -20.93 17.71 33.84
CA THR A 244 -20.51 16.48 33.12
C THR A 244 -19.09 15.99 33.43
N LEU A 245 -18.40 16.53 34.44
CA LEU A 245 -16.99 16.20 34.72
C LEU A 245 -16.75 15.05 35.73
N SER A 246 -17.72 14.65 36.56
CA SER A 246 -17.49 13.57 37.57
C SER A 246 -17.88 12.16 37.11
N LYS A 247 -18.80 12.01 36.15
CA LYS A 247 -19.28 10.70 35.64
C LYS A 247 -18.36 10.05 34.59
N SER A 248 -17.39 10.81 34.07
CA SER A 248 -16.47 10.39 33.00
C SER A 248 -15.40 9.40 33.49
N SER A 249 -14.86 9.61 34.70
CA SER A 249 -13.72 8.84 35.21
C SER A 249 -14.07 7.40 35.60
N GLN A 250 -15.26 7.15 36.15
CA GLN A 250 -15.70 5.79 36.51
C GLN A 250 -16.06 4.94 35.28
N ARG A 251 -16.60 5.54 34.19
CA ARG A 251 -16.87 4.81 32.94
C ARG A 251 -15.60 4.36 32.21
N LYS A 252 -14.52 5.15 32.29
CA LYS A 252 -13.24 4.87 31.60
C LYS A 252 -12.54 3.60 32.14
N VAL A 253 -12.62 3.34 33.44
CA VAL A 253 -11.98 2.18 34.08
C VAL A 253 -12.71 0.86 33.75
N GLN A 254 -14.04 0.90 33.66
CA GLN A 254 -14.86 -0.29 33.41
C GLN A 254 -14.82 -0.76 31.94
N LEU A 255 -14.61 0.17 30.99
CA LEU A 255 -14.48 -0.17 29.56
C LEU A 255 -13.19 -0.95 29.25
N ASN A 256 -12.05 -0.58 29.85
CA ASN A 256 -10.76 -1.23 29.58
C ASN A 256 -10.69 -2.70 30.01
N ALA A 257 -11.45 -3.11 31.03
CA ALA A 257 -11.55 -4.51 31.45
C ALA A 257 -12.39 -5.35 30.48
N SER A 258 -13.38 -4.74 29.81
CA SER A 258 -14.31 -5.43 28.91
C SER A 258 -13.70 -5.70 27.53
N TRP A 259 -12.87 -4.79 27.00
CA TRP A 259 -12.22 -4.96 25.69
C TRP A 259 -11.26 -6.15 25.62
N LYS A 260 -10.58 -6.50 26.72
CA LYS A 260 -9.70 -7.69 26.80
C LYS A 260 -10.45 -9.02 26.64
N ASN A 261 -11.77 -9.03 26.92
CA ASN A 261 -12.60 -10.22 26.78
C ASN A 261 -13.25 -10.35 25.40
N ILE A 262 -13.37 -9.25 24.65
CA ILE A 262 -14.11 -9.19 23.37
C ILE A 262 -13.19 -9.47 22.17
N LEU A 263 -11.92 -9.03 22.19
CA LEU A 263 -10.96 -9.26 21.11
C LEU A 263 -10.09 -10.50 21.35
N LYS A 264 -10.72 -11.64 21.66
CA LYS A 264 -10.01 -12.91 21.54
C LYS A 264 -9.84 -13.17 20.05
N GLY A 265 -8.61 -13.04 19.56
CA GLY A 265 -8.26 -13.42 18.19
C GLY A 265 -8.72 -14.85 17.86
N PRO A 266 -8.70 -15.27 16.58
CA PRO A 266 -9.10 -16.62 16.20
C PRO A 266 -8.43 -17.65 17.14
N PRO A 267 -9.17 -18.69 17.57
CA PRO A 267 -8.69 -19.63 18.58
C PRO A 267 -7.29 -20.11 18.22
N GLN A 268 -6.37 -19.99 19.18
CA GLN A 268 -4.97 -20.37 18.98
C GLN A 268 -4.92 -21.83 18.52
N ALA A 269 -4.17 -22.09 17.45
CA ALA A 269 -4.03 -23.43 16.90
C ALA A 269 -3.48 -24.38 17.98
N PRO A 270 -4.03 -25.59 18.13
CA PRO A 270 -3.60 -26.52 19.16
C PRO A 270 -2.13 -26.90 18.96
N PRO A 271 -1.34 -27.09 20.04
CA PRO A 271 0.01 -27.61 19.89
C PRO A 271 -0.03 -29.05 19.40
N CYS A 272 0.96 -29.43 18.59
CA CYS A 272 1.06 -30.81 18.10
C CYS A 272 1.53 -31.76 19.21
N SER A 273 0.99 -32.98 19.24
CA SER A 273 1.27 -33.97 20.29
C SER A 273 2.71 -34.51 20.30
N GLY A 274 3.44 -34.38 19.19
CA GLY A 274 4.82 -34.86 19.08
C GLY A 274 5.89 -33.86 19.52
N HIS A 275 5.67 -32.56 19.27
CA HIS A 275 6.71 -31.53 19.45
C HIS A 275 6.29 -30.39 20.39
N GLY A 276 4.99 -30.27 20.73
CA GLY A 276 4.47 -29.16 21.54
C GLY A 276 4.41 -27.82 20.79
N GLU A 277 4.79 -27.79 19.51
CA GLU A 277 4.78 -26.59 18.66
C GLU A 277 3.38 -26.30 18.11
N THR A 278 3.07 -25.02 17.87
CA THR A 278 1.81 -24.57 17.27
C THR A 278 1.56 -25.25 15.93
N SER A 279 0.39 -25.90 15.79
CA SER A 279 0.00 -26.56 14.55
C SER A 279 -0.41 -25.57 13.46
N VAL A 280 -0.35 -26.03 12.20
CA VAL A 280 -0.75 -25.24 11.03
C VAL A 280 -2.10 -25.74 10.49
N MET A 281 -2.98 -24.82 10.12
CA MET A 281 -4.27 -25.14 9.49
C MET A 281 -4.09 -25.42 8.00
N ARG A 282 -4.68 -26.51 7.50
CA ARG A 282 -4.70 -26.86 6.07
C ARG A 282 -6.10 -27.23 5.61
N VAL A 283 -6.30 -27.20 4.30
CA VAL A 283 -7.58 -27.52 3.63
C VAL A 283 -7.38 -28.77 2.77
N VAL A 284 -8.33 -29.70 2.84
CA VAL A 284 -8.33 -30.88 1.96
C VAL A 284 -8.62 -30.45 0.53
N LYS A 285 -7.63 -30.60 -0.35
CA LYS A 285 -7.77 -30.35 -1.79
C LYS A 285 -8.17 -31.58 -2.60
N LYS A 286 -8.02 -32.78 -2.03
CA LYS A 286 -8.34 -34.06 -2.68
C LYS A 286 -9.85 -34.18 -2.88
N GLU A 287 -10.26 -34.57 -4.08
CA GLU A 287 -11.66 -34.88 -4.39
C GLU A 287 -12.21 -35.96 -3.46
N GLY A 288 -13.42 -35.72 -2.93
CA GLY A 288 -14.09 -36.63 -2.03
C GLY A 288 -14.96 -35.91 -1.00
N PRO A 289 -15.59 -36.65 -0.08
CA PRO A 289 -16.57 -36.11 0.89
C PRO A 289 -16.01 -35.03 1.81
N ASN A 290 -14.69 -34.96 1.96
CA ASN A 290 -14.00 -34.04 2.84
C ASN A 290 -13.34 -32.86 2.10
N LYS A 291 -13.52 -32.72 0.79
CA LYS A 291 -12.94 -31.61 0.02
C LYS A 291 -13.41 -30.27 0.59
N GLY A 292 -12.46 -29.36 0.82
CA GLY A 292 -12.74 -28.05 1.42
C GLY A 292 -12.79 -28.05 2.95
N ARG A 293 -12.81 -29.21 3.63
CA ARG A 293 -12.71 -29.28 5.10
C ARG A 293 -11.33 -28.85 5.56
N LYS A 294 -11.29 -28.16 6.70
CA LYS A 294 -10.08 -27.65 7.35
C LYS A 294 -9.64 -28.59 8.47
N PHE A 295 -8.34 -28.72 8.67
CA PHE A 295 -7.74 -29.52 9.74
C PHE A 295 -6.42 -28.90 10.20
N PHE A 296 -6.03 -29.19 11.42
CA PHE A 296 -4.71 -28.88 11.96
C PHE A 296 -3.77 -30.06 11.80
N CYS A 297 -2.53 -29.79 11.41
CA CYS A 297 -1.44 -30.77 11.42
C CYS A 297 -0.11 -30.13 11.87
N CYS A 298 0.87 -30.96 12.20
CA CYS A 298 2.20 -30.49 12.59
C CYS A 298 2.87 -29.68 11.44
N ALA A 299 3.44 -28.53 11.81
CA ALA A 299 4.02 -27.57 10.87
C ALA A 299 5.34 -28.04 10.23
N ARG A 300 6.04 -29.00 10.86
CA ARG A 300 7.31 -29.55 10.38
C ARG A 300 7.16 -30.28 9.02
N PRO A 301 8.24 -30.39 8.23
CA PRO A 301 8.24 -31.07 6.94
C PRO A 301 8.10 -32.58 7.08
N GLU A 302 7.63 -33.24 6.02
CA GLU A 302 7.56 -34.70 5.98
C GLU A 302 8.97 -35.29 5.84
N GLY A 303 9.27 -36.34 6.59
CA GLY A 303 10.59 -36.94 6.65
C GLY A 303 10.54 -38.36 7.21
N ALA A 304 11.67 -39.06 7.21
CA ALA A 304 11.77 -40.43 7.69
C ALA A 304 11.33 -40.56 9.16
N ALA A 305 10.71 -41.68 9.53
CA ALA A 305 10.12 -41.91 10.85
C ALA A 305 11.14 -41.86 12.02
N ASN A 306 12.43 -42.01 11.72
CA ASN A 306 13.53 -41.92 12.67
C ASN A 306 14.08 -40.49 12.84
N ASN A 307 13.64 -39.53 12.02
CA ASN A 307 14.07 -38.14 12.11
C ASN A 307 13.19 -37.38 13.11
N LYS A 308 13.80 -36.90 14.20
CA LYS A 308 13.11 -36.11 15.25
C LYS A 308 12.60 -34.76 14.74
N GLU A 309 13.17 -34.26 13.65
CA GLU A 309 12.77 -33.01 12.98
C GLU A 309 11.64 -33.21 11.96
N ALA A 310 11.26 -34.45 11.66
CA ALA A 310 10.15 -34.74 10.78
C ALA A 310 8.79 -34.52 11.44
N ARG A 311 7.78 -34.28 10.61
CA ARG A 311 6.37 -34.09 10.99
C ARG A 311 5.88 -35.25 11.86
N CYS A 312 5.34 -34.93 13.04
CA CYS A 312 4.66 -35.93 13.87
C CYS A 312 3.26 -36.26 13.35
N LYS A 313 2.65 -37.33 13.87
CA LYS A 313 1.32 -37.82 13.44
C LYS A 313 0.15 -36.98 13.96
N PHE A 314 0.40 -35.76 14.46
CA PHE A 314 -0.66 -34.90 14.98
C PHE A 314 -1.62 -34.46 13.86
N PHE A 315 -2.90 -34.71 14.08
CA PHE A 315 -3.99 -34.38 13.17
C PHE A 315 -5.29 -34.18 13.95
N VAL A 316 -5.98 -33.07 13.71
CA VAL A 316 -7.31 -32.76 14.30
C VAL A 316 -8.16 -32.00 13.27
N TRP A 317 -9.42 -32.40 13.11
CA TRP A 317 -10.38 -31.62 12.31
C TRP A 317 -10.78 -30.33 13.02
N THR A 318 -10.96 -29.25 12.26
CA THR A 318 -11.57 -28.00 12.75
C THR A 318 -13.08 -28.00 12.57
#